data_AF-A0A0W1A597-F1
#
_entry.id   AF-A0A0W1A597-F1
#
_cell.length_a   1.000
_cell.length_b   1.000
_cell.length_c   1.000
_cell.angle_alpha   90.00
_cell.angle_beta   90.00
_cell.angle_gamma   90.00
#
_symmetry.space_group_name_H-M   'P 1'
#
loop_
_entity.id
_entity.type
_entity.pdbx_description
1 polymer ?
#
loop_
_entity_poly.entity_id
_entity_poly.type
_entity_poly.pdbx_seq_one_letter_code
_entity_poly.pdbx_strand_id
1 'polypeptide(L)'
;MFSKFTLFKGAMKGIAFRQPMTKFAYSTTKMNFGLKETFFNYSEKLIRITNPTIGKDMLKLESSGVFLRVDGRDPSVFHKEGGLKPRVDKKHLDALTFDDVVQYQRFNQNPFGWGTCKTFEELAVFIRNNQSHVDSKWIFAFYGKGTSLLELKFHTGIESDGYDIEAEHIVFSHVPFDNMLAATCPKYRTKFMEDMLVPNALHDFNQSLPKVLRKEDISSSKNVLSWLLKHNSEDAFISVCTHLYRGKSEDTLTMMLEGDKFLVAAVKTALKKAEQNQELRMDM
;
A
#
# COMPACT_ATOMS: atom_id res chain seq x y z
N MET A 1 -19.27 -36.84 -11.71
CA MET A 1 -20.67 -36.35 -11.55
C MET A 1 -20.64 -34.83 -11.63
N PHE A 2 -21.16 -34.30 -12.72
CA PHE A 2 -21.23 -32.88 -13.02
C PHE A 2 -22.58 -32.33 -12.55
N SER A 3 -22.58 -31.19 -11.86
CA SER A 3 -23.74 -30.31 -11.69
C SER A 3 -23.25 -28.89 -11.99
N LYS A 4 -23.24 -28.47 -13.26
CA LYS A 4 -24.33 -27.84 -14.05
C LYS A 4 -24.87 -26.55 -13.42
N PHE A 5 -24.23 -25.47 -13.84
CA PHE A 5 -24.77 -24.12 -13.96
C PHE A 5 -26.20 -24.11 -14.50
N THR A 6 -27.08 -23.37 -13.83
CA THR A 6 -28.33 -22.84 -14.37
C THR A 6 -28.31 -21.32 -14.24
N LEU A 7 -28.02 -20.62 -15.33
CA LEU A 7 -28.33 -19.22 -15.52
C LEU A 7 -29.24 -19.15 -16.74
N PHE A 8 -30.52 -18.88 -16.49
CA PHE A 8 -31.56 -18.79 -17.51
C PHE A 8 -31.37 -17.52 -18.36
N LYS A 9 -31.53 -17.70 -19.68
CA LYS A 9 -31.65 -16.66 -20.69
C LYS A 9 -32.94 -15.85 -20.50
N GLY A 10 -32.85 -14.54 -20.63
CA GLY A 10 -33.96 -13.64 -20.94
C GLY A 10 -33.58 -12.74 -22.11
N ALA A 11 -33.76 -13.24 -23.33
CA ALA A 11 -33.72 -12.44 -24.55
C ALA A 11 -35.12 -11.89 -24.82
N MET A 12 -35.29 -10.57 -24.89
CA MET A 12 -36.46 -9.96 -25.52
C MET A 12 -36.04 -9.28 -26.83
N LYS A 13 -36.59 -9.82 -27.92
CA LYS A 13 -36.63 -9.23 -29.25
C LYS A 13 -37.72 -8.14 -29.27
N GLY A 14 -37.31 -6.94 -29.68
CA GLY A 14 -37.92 -6.14 -30.75
C GLY A 14 -39.33 -5.57 -30.54
N ILE A 15 -39.41 -4.24 -30.49
CA ILE A 15 -40.36 -3.45 -31.31
C ILE A 15 -39.62 -2.19 -31.78
N ALA A 16 -39.44 -2.07 -33.09
CA ALA A 16 -38.94 -0.85 -33.73
C ALA A 16 -40.11 0.11 -33.94
N PHE A 17 -40.11 1.25 -33.25
CA PHE A 17 -41.00 2.37 -33.56
C PHE A 17 -40.28 3.35 -34.50
N ARG A 18 -40.69 3.34 -35.78
CA ARG A 18 -40.37 4.39 -36.74
C ARG A 18 -41.15 5.65 -36.35
N GLN A 19 -40.46 6.73 -36.01
CA GLN A 19 -41.04 8.07 -36.02
C GLN A 19 -40.71 8.79 -37.35
N PRO A 20 -41.66 9.56 -37.92
CA PRO A 20 -41.47 10.23 -39.20
C PRO A 20 -40.53 11.43 -39.09
N MET A 21 -39.65 11.58 -40.08
CA MET A 21 -38.81 12.77 -40.29
C MET A 21 -39.66 14.01 -40.51
N THR A 22 -39.60 14.96 -39.57
CA THR A 22 -39.94 16.36 -39.82
C THR A 22 -38.68 17.13 -40.16
N LYS A 23 -38.60 17.58 -41.43
CA LYS A 23 -37.62 18.57 -41.88
C LYS A 23 -37.90 19.89 -41.16
N PHE A 24 -37.02 20.26 -40.24
CA PHE A 24 -36.86 21.65 -39.83
C PHE A 24 -35.47 22.13 -40.23
N ALA A 25 -35.43 22.92 -41.30
CA ALA A 25 -34.27 23.72 -41.64
C ALA A 25 -34.13 24.81 -40.57
N TYR A 26 -33.08 24.74 -39.77
CA TYR A 26 -32.66 25.86 -38.93
C TYR A 26 -31.26 26.30 -39.31
N SER A 27 -31.23 27.55 -39.78
CA SER A 27 -30.08 28.40 -40.05
C SER A 27 -28.94 28.21 -39.05
N THR A 28 -27.73 27.96 -39.55
CA THR A 28 -26.48 28.08 -38.80
C THR A 28 -26.18 29.56 -38.55
N THR A 29 -26.82 30.14 -37.54
CA THR A 29 -26.36 31.40 -36.95
C THR A 29 -25.34 31.04 -35.87
N LYS A 30 -24.06 31.30 -36.16
CA LYS A 30 -22.93 31.20 -35.22
C LYS A 30 -23.17 32.12 -34.01
N MET A 31 -23.76 31.63 -32.92
CA MET A 31 -23.68 32.24 -31.59
C MET A 31 -24.00 31.18 -30.53
N ASN A 32 -22.97 30.64 -29.86
CA ASN A 32 -22.99 30.08 -28.48
C ASN A 32 -21.76 29.19 -28.19
N PHE A 33 -20.54 29.69 -28.42
CA PHE A 33 -19.33 29.06 -27.89
C PHE A 33 -19.06 29.45 -26.42
N GLY A 34 -19.46 30.67 -26.00
CA GLY A 34 -19.23 31.15 -24.64
C GLY A 34 -20.08 30.45 -23.56
N LEU A 35 -21.40 30.38 -23.71
CA LEU A 35 -22.30 29.84 -22.67
C LEU A 35 -22.04 28.36 -22.35
N LYS A 36 -21.70 27.53 -23.34
CA LYS A 36 -21.36 26.12 -23.10
C LYS A 36 -20.07 26.02 -22.30
N GLU A 37 -19.02 26.75 -22.67
CA GLU A 37 -17.78 26.77 -21.91
C GLU A 37 -17.99 27.28 -20.48
N THR A 38 -18.81 28.31 -20.26
CA THR A 38 -19.12 28.76 -18.90
C THR A 38 -19.88 27.71 -18.10
N PHE A 39 -20.91 27.08 -18.68
CA PHE A 39 -21.66 26.00 -18.02
C PHE A 39 -20.79 24.77 -17.73
N PHE A 40 -19.93 24.36 -18.66
CA PHE A 40 -18.96 23.27 -18.45
C PHE A 40 -17.99 23.64 -17.33
N ASN A 41 -17.43 24.85 -17.34
CA ASN A 41 -16.54 25.34 -16.28
C ASN A 41 -17.22 25.41 -14.91
N TYR A 42 -18.51 25.79 -14.84
CA TYR A 42 -19.27 25.78 -13.59
C TYR A 42 -19.57 24.35 -13.12
N SER A 43 -19.92 23.44 -14.03
CA SER A 43 -20.16 22.03 -13.69
C SER A 43 -18.88 21.33 -13.23
N GLU A 44 -17.74 21.57 -13.87
CA GLU A 44 -16.44 21.06 -13.43
C GLU A 44 -16.02 21.64 -12.08
N LYS A 45 -16.29 22.93 -11.84
CA LYS A 45 -16.05 23.55 -10.53
C LYS A 45 -16.92 22.93 -9.44
N LEU A 46 -18.20 22.66 -9.71
CA LEU A 46 -19.10 22.02 -8.75
C LEU A 46 -18.69 20.56 -8.48
N ILE A 47 -18.35 19.78 -9.51
CA ILE A 47 -17.86 18.41 -9.38
C ILE A 47 -16.57 18.37 -8.56
N ARG A 48 -15.64 19.31 -8.78
CA ARG A 48 -14.40 19.42 -7.99
C ARG A 48 -14.64 19.84 -6.54
N ILE A 49 -15.73 20.54 -6.25
CA ILE A 49 -16.12 20.88 -4.88
C ILE A 49 -16.69 19.65 -4.17
N THR A 50 -17.45 18.81 -4.86
CA THR A 50 -18.07 17.60 -4.27
C THR A 50 -17.17 16.37 -4.27
N ASN A 51 -16.20 16.29 -5.18
CA ASN A 51 -15.25 15.19 -5.34
C ASN A 51 -13.85 15.76 -5.67
N PRO A 52 -13.18 16.40 -4.69
CA PRO A 52 -11.89 17.04 -4.90
C PRO A 52 -10.78 16.04 -5.20
N THR A 53 -9.78 16.51 -5.95
CA THR A 53 -8.55 15.78 -6.22
C THR A 53 -7.63 15.80 -5.00
N ILE A 54 -7.16 14.63 -4.58
CA ILE A 54 -6.38 14.44 -3.35
C ILE A 54 -5.08 13.67 -3.52
N GLY A 55 -4.74 13.24 -4.72
CA GLY A 55 -3.48 12.56 -5.01
C GLY A 55 -2.23 13.25 -4.43
N LYS A 56 -2.20 14.59 -4.48
CA LYS A 56 -1.11 15.38 -3.91
C LYS A 56 -1.07 15.35 -2.39
N ASP A 57 -2.23 15.32 -1.73
CA ASP A 57 -2.30 15.25 -0.27
C ASP A 57 -1.92 13.84 0.22
N MET A 58 -2.27 12.80 -0.54
CA MET A 58 -1.80 11.44 -0.29
C MET A 58 -0.27 11.35 -0.26
N LEU A 59 0.40 11.98 -1.23
CA LEU A 59 1.87 12.02 -1.29
C LEU A 59 2.51 12.81 -0.16
N LYS A 60 1.88 13.90 0.31
CA LYS A 60 2.39 14.70 1.45
C LYS A 60 2.32 13.94 2.77
N LEU A 61 1.38 13.02 2.91
CA LEU A 61 1.15 12.21 4.11
C LEU A 61 1.94 10.90 4.11
N GLU A 62 2.82 10.67 3.12
CA GLU A 62 3.67 9.48 3.10
C GLU A 62 4.59 9.45 4.34
N SER A 63 4.52 8.36 5.09
CA SER A 63 5.38 8.10 6.23
C SER A 63 6.23 6.86 5.98
N SER A 64 7.51 6.93 6.38
CA SER A 64 8.38 5.75 6.38
C SER A 64 7.93 4.76 7.46
N GLY A 65 7.94 3.47 7.15
CA GLY A 65 7.53 2.44 8.08
C GLY A 65 7.89 1.04 7.61
N VAL A 66 7.74 0.07 8.52
CA VAL A 66 7.57 -1.33 8.16
C VAL A 66 6.10 -1.56 7.82
N PHE A 67 5.87 -2.30 6.74
CA PHE A 67 4.56 -2.61 6.22
C PHE A 67 4.43 -4.12 6.03
N LEU A 68 3.24 -4.61 6.32
CA LEU A 68 2.85 -6.00 6.22
C LEU A 68 1.77 -6.15 5.15
N ARG A 69 1.87 -7.21 4.36
CA ARG A 69 0.93 -7.44 3.26
C ARG A 69 0.66 -8.91 3.04
N VAL A 70 -0.59 -9.24 2.76
CA VAL A 70 -0.93 -10.51 2.15
C VAL A 70 -0.87 -10.38 0.63
N ASP A 71 -0.15 -11.27 -0.06
CA ASP A 71 -0.09 -11.30 -1.52
C ASP A 71 -0.13 -12.73 -2.06
N GLY A 72 -0.72 -12.90 -3.25
CA GLY A 72 -0.84 -14.22 -3.88
C GLY A 72 0.36 -14.63 -4.71
N ARG A 73 1.28 -13.71 -4.98
CA ARG A 73 2.54 -14.01 -5.64
C ARG A 73 3.55 -14.49 -4.62
N ASP A 74 4.39 -15.44 -5.04
CA ASP A 74 5.52 -15.89 -4.24
C ASP A 74 6.71 -14.91 -4.34
N PRO A 75 7.70 -14.99 -3.42
CA PRO A 75 8.87 -14.12 -3.43
C PRO A 75 9.65 -14.06 -4.75
N SER A 76 9.69 -15.15 -5.52
CA SER A 76 10.46 -15.18 -6.77
C SER A 76 9.90 -14.25 -7.84
N VAL A 77 8.59 -13.98 -7.81
CA VAL A 77 7.95 -13.02 -8.71
C VAL A 77 8.43 -11.60 -8.38
N PHE A 78 8.45 -11.23 -7.10
CA PHE A 78 8.96 -9.93 -6.67
C PHE A 78 10.44 -9.78 -6.96
N HIS A 79 11.25 -10.83 -6.77
CA HIS A 79 12.66 -10.81 -7.10
C HIS A 79 12.89 -10.51 -8.60
N LYS A 80 12.14 -11.18 -9.48
CA LYS A 80 12.19 -10.95 -10.94
C LYS A 80 11.71 -9.55 -11.33
N GLU A 81 10.70 -9.03 -10.65
CA GLU A 81 10.13 -7.71 -10.91
C GLU A 81 10.96 -6.56 -10.31
N GLY A 82 11.95 -6.87 -9.46
CA GLY A 82 12.72 -5.88 -8.71
C GLY A 82 11.99 -5.32 -7.49
N GLY A 83 10.91 -5.96 -7.04
CA GLY A 83 10.12 -5.60 -5.86
C GLY A 83 8.67 -5.22 -6.19
N LEU A 84 8.06 -4.35 -5.37
CA LEU A 84 6.70 -3.85 -5.62
C LEU A 84 6.74 -2.66 -6.57
N LYS A 85 6.26 -2.84 -7.80
CA LYS A 85 6.13 -1.75 -8.78
C LYS A 85 4.92 -0.86 -8.49
N PRO A 86 4.99 0.46 -8.74
CA PRO A 86 3.81 1.32 -8.70
C PRO A 86 2.68 0.75 -9.57
N ARG A 87 1.43 0.81 -9.07
CA ARG A 87 0.26 0.34 -9.84
C ARG A 87 -0.19 1.32 -10.91
N VAL A 88 0.06 2.60 -10.67
CA VAL A 88 -0.28 3.69 -11.58
C VAL A 88 0.91 4.64 -11.70
N ASP A 89 0.95 5.42 -12.78
CA ASP A 89 1.94 6.47 -12.91
C ASP A 89 1.61 7.68 -12.02
N LYS A 90 2.57 8.60 -11.89
CA LYS A 90 2.42 9.80 -11.06
C LYS A 90 1.26 10.70 -11.51
N LYS A 91 0.98 10.78 -12.81
CA LYS A 91 -0.09 11.64 -13.34
C LYS A 91 -1.46 11.13 -12.91
N HIS A 92 -1.65 9.81 -12.94
CA HIS A 92 -2.85 9.16 -12.44
C HIS A 92 -2.96 9.29 -10.94
N LEU A 93 -1.86 9.09 -10.19
CA LEU A 93 -1.85 9.28 -8.74
C LEU A 93 -2.25 10.71 -8.36
N ASP A 94 -1.65 11.73 -9.00
CA ASP A 94 -1.96 13.14 -8.77
C ASP A 94 -3.40 13.52 -9.12
N ALA A 95 -4.10 12.73 -9.94
CA ALA A 95 -5.46 12.96 -10.40
C ALA A 95 -6.53 12.24 -9.56
N LEU A 96 -6.14 11.39 -8.59
CA LEU A 96 -7.09 10.67 -7.74
C LEU A 96 -8.02 11.61 -6.98
N THR A 97 -9.29 11.24 -6.91
CA THR A 97 -10.33 11.98 -6.18
C THR A 97 -10.81 11.25 -4.93
N PHE A 98 -11.72 11.86 -4.17
CA PHE A 98 -12.39 11.19 -3.04
C PHE A 98 -13.07 9.90 -3.45
N ASP A 99 -13.88 9.96 -4.51
CA ASP A 99 -14.61 8.80 -5.00
C ASP A 99 -13.65 7.67 -5.37
N ASP A 100 -12.52 7.95 -6.01
CA ASP A 100 -11.53 6.90 -6.35
C ASP A 100 -11.03 6.16 -5.10
N VAL A 101 -10.72 6.88 -4.02
CA VAL A 101 -10.28 6.29 -2.75
C VAL A 101 -11.39 5.46 -2.10
N VAL A 102 -12.62 5.97 -2.08
CA VAL A 102 -13.77 5.26 -1.50
C VAL A 102 -14.12 4.00 -2.30
N GLN A 103 -14.13 4.09 -3.64
CA GLN A 103 -14.41 2.93 -4.51
C GLN A 103 -13.29 1.89 -4.43
N TYR A 104 -12.04 2.32 -4.31
CA TYR A 104 -10.92 1.42 -4.03
C TYR A 104 -11.11 0.68 -2.70
N GLN A 105 -11.35 1.40 -1.60
CA GLN A 105 -11.41 0.76 -0.27
C GLN A 105 -12.60 -0.20 -0.16
N ARG A 106 -13.76 0.16 -0.72
CA ARG A 106 -14.99 -0.65 -0.62
C ARG A 106 -15.04 -1.83 -1.58
N PHE A 107 -14.50 -1.67 -2.78
CA PHE A 107 -14.71 -2.62 -3.89
C PHE A 107 -13.41 -3.06 -4.57
N ASN A 108 -12.25 -2.58 -4.12
CA ASN A 108 -10.96 -2.77 -4.77
C ASN A 108 -10.98 -2.36 -6.26
N GLN A 109 -11.78 -1.34 -6.59
CA GLN A 109 -11.94 -0.85 -7.95
C GLN A 109 -10.77 0.07 -8.31
N ASN A 110 -10.21 -0.09 -9.51
CA ASN A 110 -9.10 0.73 -10.04
C ASN A 110 -7.94 0.91 -9.04
N PRO A 111 -7.31 -0.19 -8.56
CA PRO A 111 -6.31 -0.11 -7.52
C PRO A 111 -5.11 0.73 -7.93
N PHE A 112 -4.87 1.82 -7.18
CA PHE A 112 -3.82 2.80 -7.44
C PHE A 112 -2.55 2.59 -6.60
N GLY A 113 -2.59 1.68 -5.61
CA GLY A 113 -1.43 1.34 -4.81
C GLY A 113 -1.55 -0.04 -4.18
N TRP A 114 -0.61 -0.35 -3.29
CA TRP A 114 -0.60 -1.61 -2.55
C TRP A 114 -1.14 -1.38 -1.15
N GLY A 115 -2.30 -1.99 -0.85
CA GLY A 115 -2.83 -2.09 0.50
C GLY A 115 -1.91 -2.87 1.44
N THR A 116 -1.65 -2.30 2.61
CA THR A 116 -0.76 -2.84 3.64
C THR A 116 -1.25 -2.47 5.03
N CYS A 117 -0.68 -3.10 6.04
CA CYS A 117 -0.88 -2.77 7.46
C CYS A 117 0.47 -2.42 8.09
N LYS A 118 0.51 -1.57 9.12
CA LYS A 118 1.75 -1.25 9.84
C LYS A 118 2.04 -2.24 10.96
N THR A 119 1.01 -2.82 11.57
CA THR A 119 1.19 -3.82 12.61
C THR A 119 0.55 -5.15 12.23
N PHE A 120 0.96 -6.20 12.94
CA PHE A 120 0.39 -7.52 12.71
C PHE A 120 -1.07 -7.60 13.19
N GLU A 121 -1.43 -6.87 14.24
CA GLU A 121 -2.81 -6.81 14.74
C GLU A 121 -3.76 -6.29 13.64
N GLU A 122 -3.38 -5.21 12.97
CA GLU A 122 -4.10 -4.66 11.82
C GLU A 122 -4.21 -5.68 10.68
N LEU A 123 -3.09 -6.35 10.34
CA LEU A 123 -3.09 -7.41 9.34
C LEU A 123 -4.02 -8.57 9.73
N ALA A 124 -4.08 -8.93 11.01
CA ALA A 124 -4.93 -9.99 11.51
C ALA A 124 -6.42 -9.62 11.41
N VAL A 125 -6.78 -8.35 11.61
CA VAL A 125 -8.13 -7.83 11.34
C VAL A 125 -8.46 -8.01 9.86
N PHE A 126 -7.60 -7.53 8.96
CA PHE A 126 -7.77 -7.68 7.51
C PHE A 126 -7.93 -9.16 7.12
N ILE A 127 -7.09 -10.03 7.65
CA ILE A 127 -7.12 -11.47 7.37
C ILE A 127 -8.46 -12.09 7.79
N ARG A 128 -8.95 -11.76 8.97
CA ARG A 128 -10.21 -12.29 9.50
C ARG A 128 -11.41 -11.82 8.68
N ASN A 129 -11.41 -10.56 8.23
CA ASN A 129 -12.48 -10.01 7.40
C ASN A 129 -12.47 -10.56 5.97
N ASN A 130 -11.29 -10.96 5.47
CA ASN A 130 -11.08 -11.36 4.07
C ASN A 130 -10.64 -12.83 3.92
N GLN A 131 -11.01 -13.70 4.86
CA GLN A 131 -10.45 -15.05 5.03
C GLN A 131 -10.39 -15.87 3.72
N SER A 132 -11.49 -15.92 2.98
CA SER A 132 -11.60 -16.65 1.70
C SER A 132 -10.60 -16.20 0.64
N HIS A 133 -10.12 -14.97 0.71
CA HIS A 133 -9.17 -14.38 -0.24
C HIS A 133 -7.71 -14.51 0.21
N VAL A 134 -7.45 -14.69 1.51
CA VAL A 134 -6.10 -14.57 2.09
C VAL A 134 -5.50 -15.89 2.59
N ASP A 135 -6.29 -16.93 2.84
CA ASP A 135 -5.81 -18.14 3.53
C ASP A 135 -4.76 -18.94 2.75
N SER A 136 -4.78 -18.83 1.43
CA SER A 136 -3.81 -19.48 0.53
C SER A 136 -2.66 -18.56 0.10
N LYS A 137 -2.51 -17.40 0.73
CA LYS A 137 -1.62 -16.33 0.28
C LYS A 137 -0.42 -16.14 1.21
N TRP A 138 0.65 -15.59 0.67
CA TRP A 138 1.88 -15.28 1.39
C TRP A 138 1.69 -14.06 2.28
N ILE A 139 2.36 -14.04 3.42
CA ILE A 139 2.49 -12.82 4.25
C ILE A 139 3.90 -12.28 4.04
N PHE A 140 4.00 -11.02 3.66
CA PHE A 140 5.24 -10.28 3.46
C PHE A 140 5.41 -9.20 4.52
N ALA A 141 6.66 -8.95 4.92
CA ALA A 141 7.08 -7.75 5.63
C ALA A 141 8.16 -7.04 4.82
N PHE A 142 8.05 -5.73 4.70
CA PHE A 142 9.03 -4.89 4.00
C PHE A 142 9.04 -3.49 4.60
N TYR A 143 10.10 -2.72 4.36
CA TYR A 143 10.13 -1.31 4.73
C TYR A 143 10.01 -0.40 3.50
N GLY A 144 9.30 0.71 3.66
CA GLY A 144 8.98 1.59 2.54
C GLY A 144 8.38 2.90 3.00
N LYS A 145 7.59 3.52 2.14
CA LYS A 145 6.75 4.68 2.46
C LYS A 145 5.31 4.36 2.11
N GLY A 146 4.39 4.79 2.96
CA GLY A 146 2.97 4.62 2.71
C GLY A 146 2.14 5.64 3.46
N THR A 147 0.90 5.82 3.01
CA THR A 147 -0.04 6.78 3.56
C THR A 147 -1.20 6.05 4.21
N SER A 148 -1.51 6.39 5.46
CA SER A 148 -2.70 5.88 6.15
C SER A 148 -3.95 6.42 5.47
N LEU A 149 -4.85 5.53 5.04
CA LEU A 149 -6.13 5.97 4.49
C LEU A 149 -6.97 6.70 5.54
N LEU A 150 -6.91 6.26 6.80
CA LEU A 150 -7.63 6.93 7.89
C LEU A 150 -7.12 8.36 8.10
N GLU A 151 -5.79 8.55 8.09
CA GLU A 151 -5.17 9.88 8.22
C GLU A 151 -5.51 10.77 7.02
N LEU A 152 -5.47 10.22 5.81
CA LEU A 152 -5.89 10.91 4.59
C LEU A 152 -7.34 11.37 4.69
N LYS A 153 -8.26 10.49 5.11
CA LYS A 153 -9.68 10.81 5.27
C LYS A 153 -9.87 11.94 6.29
N PHE A 154 -9.18 11.86 7.43
CA PHE A 154 -9.20 12.92 8.44
C PHE A 154 -8.70 14.27 7.89
N HIS A 155 -7.59 14.26 7.14
CA HIS A 155 -7.00 15.47 6.57
C HIS A 155 -7.84 16.11 5.46
N THR A 156 -8.58 15.29 4.72
CA THR A 156 -9.29 15.74 3.52
C THR A 156 -10.79 15.94 3.76
N GLY A 157 -11.35 15.34 4.81
CA GLY A 157 -12.78 15.40 5.12
C GLY A 157 -13.62 14.32 4.44
N ILE A 158 -12.99 13.25 3.93
CA ILE A 158 -13.73 12.05 3.50
C ILE A 158 -14.36 11.41 4.73
N GLU A 159 -15.64 11.04 4.64
CA GLU A 159 -16.34 10.37 5.73
C GLU A 159 -15.70 9.01 6.07
N SER A 160 -15.57 8.74 7.37
CA SER A 160 -15.15 7.43 7.84
C SER A 160 -16.25 6.41 7.60
N ASP A 161 -15.86 5.18 7.29
CA ASP A 161 -16.78 4.05 7.13
C ASP A 161 -16.24 2.77 7.78
N GLY A 162 -17.03 1.69 7.70
CA GLY A 162 -16.71 0.43 8.37
C GLY A 162 -15.40 -0.23 7.92
N TYR A 163 -14.85 0.14 6.76
CA TYR A 163 -13.59 -0.41 6.25
C TYR A 163 -12.36 0.23 6.91
N ASP A 164 -12.51 1.36 7.59
CA ASP A 164 -11.40 2.02 8.29
C ASP A 164 -10.87 1.20 9.48
N ILE A 165 -11.63 0.21 9.95
CA ILE A 165 -11.19 -0.74 10.98
C ILE A 165 -9.95 -1.56 10.57
N GLU A 166 -9.68 -1.67 9.27
CA GLU A 166 -8.52 -2.39 8.73
C GLU A 166 -7.23 -1.57 8.79
N ALA A 167 -7.31 -0.28 9.16
CA ALA A 167 -6.18 0.64 9.30
C ALA A 167 -5.24 0.62 8.07
N GLU A 168 -5.83 0.52 6.89
CA GLU A 168 -5.10 0.31 5.64
C GLU A 168 -4.14 1.47 5.35
N HIS A 169 -2.91 1.10 5.02
CA HIS A 169 -1.89 1.99 4.48
C HIS A 169 -1.65 1.66 3.01
N ILE A 170 -1.57 2.69 2.17
CA ILE A 170 -1.28 2.50 0.75
C ILE A 170 0.15 2.86 0.43
N VAL A 171 0.84 1.94 -0.22
CA VAL A 171 2.16 2.14 -0.80
C VAL A 171 2.02 2.39 -2.30
N PHE A 172 2.34 3.61 -2.74
CA PHE A 172 2.26 4.02 -4.16
C PHE A 172 3.59 3.86 -4.88
N SER A 173 4.66 4.19 -4.15
CA SER A 173 6.01 4.23 -4.66
C SER A 173 6.58 2.82 -4.87
N HIS A 174 7.59 2.73 -5.73
CA HIS A 174 8.33 1.50 -5.89
C HIS A 174 8.97 1.07 -4.57
N VAL A 175 8.79 -0.19 -4.17
CA VAL A 175 9.55 -0.81 -3.07
C VAL A 175 10.56 -1.76 -3.70
N PRO A 176 11.87 -1.46 -3.62
CA PRO A 176 12.91 -2.36 -4.10
C PRO A 176 12.82 -3.73 -3.43
N PHE A 177 13.19 -4.78 -4.15
CA PHE A 177 13.20 -6.14 -3.59
C PHE A 177 14.10 -6.26 -2.34
N ASP A 178 15.22 -5.54 -2.31
CA ASP A 178 16.15 -5.50 -1.16
C ASP A 178 15.50 -4.97 0.12
N ASN A 179 14.38 -4.24 0.00
CA ASN A 179 13.63 -3.75 1.15
C ASN A 179 12.66 -4.79 1.72
N MET A 180 12.48 -5.93 1.07
CA MET A 180 11.65 -7.03 1.59
C MET A 180 12.43 -7.78 2.67
N LEU A 181 11.84 -7.87 3.87
CA LEU A 181 12.49 -8.38 5.08
C LEU A 181 12.08 -9.81 5.42
N ALA A 182 10.80 -10.11 5.24
CA ALA A 182 10.29 -11.44 5.50
C ALA A 182 9.20 -11.86 4.52
N ALA A 183 9.11 -13.17 4.31
CA ALA A 183 7.98 -13.80 3.64
C ALA A 183 7.73 -15.18 4.26
N THR A 184 6.46 -15.46 4.62
CA THR A 184 6.05 -16.78 5.09
C THR A 184 5.05 -17.42 4.13
N CYS A 185 5.31 -18.70 3.83
CA CYS A 185 4.54 -19.52 2.90
C CYS A 185 3.16 -19.86 3.50
N PRO A 186 2.09 -19.94 2.68
CA PRO A 186 0.77 -20.40 3.11
C PRO A 186 0.80 -21.72 3.89
N LYS A 187 1.70 -22.65 3.55
CA LYS A 187 1.88 -23.93 4.24
C LYS A 187 2.20 -23.78 5.74
N TYR A 188 2.87 -22.71 6.13
CA TYR A 188 3.27 -22.45 7.52
C TYR A 188 2.34 -21.47 8.24
N ARG A 189 1.25 -21.02 7.60
CA ARG A 189 0.38 -19.96 8.10
C ARG A 189 -0.16 -20.26 9.50
N THR A 190 -0.77 -21.42 9.74
CA THR A 190 -1.29 -21.77 11.08
C THR A 190 -0.21 -21.68 12.15
N LYS A 191 0.96 -22.27 11.88
CA LYS A 191 2.11 -22.21 12.80
C LYS A 191 2.56 -20.78 13.06
N PHE A 192 2.62 -19.97 12.01
CA PHE A 192 3.00 -18.57 12.10
C PHE A 192 2.00 -17.74 12.92
N MET A 193 0.69 -17.92 12.70
CA MET A 193 -0.36 -17.23 13.47
C MET A 193 -0.28 -17.57 14.97
N GLU A 194 0.09 -18.82 15.29
CA GLU A 194 0.35 -19.34 16.65
C GLU A 194 1.73 -18.93 17.22
N ASP A 195 2.43 -18.03 16.55
CA ASP A 195 3.75 -17.51 16.95
C ASP A 195 4.88 -18.56 17.01
N MET A 196 4.71 -19.68 16.30
CA MET A 196 5.80 -20.64 16.14
C MET A 196 6.86 -20.14 15.16
N LEU A 197 8.09 -20.66 15.30
CA LEU A 197 9.15 -20.46 14.32
C LEU A 197 8.80 -21.10 12.98
N VAL A 198 8.89 -20.31 11.92
CA VAL A 198 8.73 -20.75 10.54
C VAL A 198 9.89 -20.26 9.68
N PRO A 199 10.19 -20.90 8.54
CA PRO A 199 11.22 -20.43 7.62
C PRO A 199 10.90 -19.05 7.04
N ASN A 200 11.91 -18.18 6.95
CA ASN A 200 11.84 -16.94 6.19
C ASN A 200 12.24 -17.19 4.73
N ALA A 201 11.27 -17.17 3.82
CA ALA A 201 11.53 -17.45 2.41
C ALA A 201 12.39 -16.37 1.72
N LEU A 202 12.55 -15.18 2.32
CA LEU A 202 13.43 -14.15 1.75
C LEU A 202 14.91 -14.39 2.01
N HIS A 203 15.26 -15.23 2.99
CA HIS A 203 16.65 -15.59 3.25
C HIS A 203 17.32 -16.21 2.02
N ASP A 204 16.57 -16.99 1.23
CA ASP A 204 17.07 -17.64 0.01
C ASP A 204 17.52 -16.62 -1.06
N PHE A 205 17.01 -15.39 -1.01
CA PHE A 205 17.36 -14.31 -1.94
C PHE A 205 18.31 -13.28 -1.32
N ASN A 206 18.26 -13.10 0.00
CA ASN A 206 19.14 -12.20 0.74
C ASN A 206 19.65 -12.90 2.02
N GLN A 207 20.89 -13.38 1.95
CA GLN A 207 21.54 -14.12 3.04
C GLN A 207 21.81 -13.28 4.29
N SER A 208 21.70 -11.94 4.20
CA SER A 208 21.80 -11.06 5.38
C SER A 208 20.55 -11.15 6.27
N LEU A 209 19.41 -11.61 5.75
CA LEU A 209 18.18 -11.76 6.51
C LEU A 209 18.19 -13.02 7.38
N PRO A 210 17.50 -13.07 8.52
CA PRO A 210 17.40 -14.28 9.33
C PRO A 210 16.68 -15.42 8.60
N LYS A 211 17.12 -16.67 8.84
CA LYS A 211 16.55 -17.90 8.25
C LYS A 211 15.14 -18.23 8.73
N VAL A 212 14.78 -17.75 9.91
CA VAL A 212 13.52 -18.06 10.59
C VAL A 212 12.90 -16.80 11.17
N LEU A 213 11.59 -16.83 11.30
CA LEU A 213 10.82 -15.78 11.95
C LEU A 213 9.62 -16.35 12.70
N ARG A 214 9.10 -15.56 13.63
CA ARG A 214 7.78 -15.71 14.27
C ARG A 214 6.92 -14.50 13.90
N LYS A 215 5.64 -14.56 14.25
CA LYS A 215 4.73 -13.42 14.07
C LYS A 215 5.21 -12.20 14.87
N GLU A 216 5.60 -12.41 16.12
CA GLU A 216 6.11 -11.35 17.00
C GLU A 216 7.36 -10.66 16.45
N ASP A 217 8.16 -11.32 15.62
CA ASP A 217 9.38 -10.72 15.05
C ASP A 217 9.06 -9.61 14.03
N ILE A 218 7.87 -9.63 13.42
CA ILE A 218 7.43 -8.66 12.42
C ILE A 218 6.20 -7.85 12.86
N SER A 219 5.83 -7.92 14.15
CA SER A 219 4.62 -7.26 14.67
C SER A 219 4.70 -5.73 14.64
N SER A 220 5.92 -5.19 14.74
CA SER A 220 6.18 -3.75 14.70
C SER A 220 7.58 -3.45 14.14
N SER A 221 7.86 -2.17 13.87
CA SER A 221 9.21 -1.74 13.46
C SER A 221 10.26 -2.05 14.54
N LYS A 222 9.92 -1.89 15.83
CA LYS A 222 10.79 -2.19 16.97
C LYS A 222 11.12 -3.69 17.04
N ASN A 223 10.11 -4.53 16.82
CA ASN A 223 10.27 -5.98 16.80
C ASN A 223 11.19 -6.43 15.66
N VAL A 224 11.00 -5.87 14.47
CA VAL A 224 11.86 -6.13 13.31
C VAL A 224 13.32 -5.80 13.61
N LEU A 225 13.61 -4.62 14.17
CA LEU A 225 14.97 -4.24 14.56
C LEU A 225 15.58 -5.23 15.56
N SER A 226 14.80 -5.61 16.58
CA SER A 226 15.23 -6.58 17.59
C SER A 226 15.51 -7.95 16.98
N TRP A 227 14.66 -8.41 16.07
CA TRP A 227 14.80 -9.67 15.36
C TRP A 227 16.07 -9.70 14.50
N LEU A 228 16.34 -8.62 13.76
CA LEU A 228 17.56 -8.50 12.96
C LEU A 228 18.83 -8.51 13.83
N LEU A 229 18.83 -7.78 14.96
CA LEU A 229 19.96 -7.78 15.90
C LEU A 229 20.22 -9.15 16.50
N LYS A 230 19.18 -9.84 16.95
CA LYS A 230 19.29 -11.20 17.55
C LYS A 230 19.92 -12.23 16.61
N HIS A 231 19.83 -12.00 15.30
CA HIS A 231 20.34 -12.90 14.28
C HIS A 231 21.61 -12.39 13.58
N ASN A 232 22.23 -11.32 14.09
CA ASN A 232 23.43 -10.71 13.52
C ASN A 232 23.25 -10.27 12.05
N SER A 233 22.04 -9.84 11.68
CA SER A 233 21.68 -9.35 10.35
C SER A 233 22.09 -7.89 10.16
N GLU A 234 23.38 -7.59 10.27
CA GLU A 234 23.89 -6.21 10.37
C GLU A 234 23.53 -5.35 9.13
N ASP A 235 23.73 -5.87 7.91
CA ASP A 235 23.47 -5.11 6.68
C ASP A 235 21.98 -4.76 6.52
N ALA A 236 21.10 -5.72 6.81
CA ALA A 236 19.66 -5.49 6.82
C ALA A 236 19.25 -4.52 7.94
N PHE A 237 19.84 -4.65 9.14
CA PHE A 237 19.60 -3.75 10.25
C PHE A 237 19.97 -2.30 9.90
N ILE A 238 21.14 -2.08 9.31
CA ILE A 238 21.61 -0.74 8.89
C ILE A 238 20.70 -0.16 7.81
N SER A 239 20.30 -0.98 6.83
CA SER A 239 19.40 -0.55 5.75
C SER A 239 18.05 -0.11 6.29
N VAL A 240 17.44 -0.90 7.17
CA VAL A 240 16.18 -0.56 7.84
C VAL A 240 16.35 0.72 8.68
N CYS A 241 17.42 0.82 9.47
CA CYS A 241 17.67 1.99 10.30
C CYS A 241 17.80 3.27 9.48
N THR A 242 18.58 3.20 8.40
CA THR A 242 18.82 4.33 7.50
C THR A 242 17.52 4.78 6.83
N HIS A 243 16.67 3.85 6.42
CA HIS A 243 15.40 4.22 5.77
C HIS A 243 14.37 4.80 6.75
N LEU A 244 14.25 4.23 7.95
CA LEU A 244 13.22 4.62 8.90
C LEU A 244 13.60 5.84 9.75
N TYR A 245 14.88 6.00 10.09
CA TYR A 245 15.29 6.89 11.17
C TYR A 245 16.36 7.92 10.80
N ARG A 246 16.85 7.94 9.56
CA ARG A 246 17.80 8.97 9.12
C ARG A 246 17.25 10.38 9.38
N GLY A 247 18.08 11.23 9.99
CA GLY A 247 17.75 12.61 10.32
C GLY A 247 16.77 12.80 11.48
N LYS A 248 16.38 11.73 12.19
CA LYS A 248 15.54 11.84 13.40
C LYS A 248 16.38 12.23 14.62
N SER A 249 15.81 13.08 15.48
CA SER A 249 16.42 13.42 16.77
C SER A 249 16.40 12.23 17.73
N GLU A 250 17.25 12.26 18.75
CA GLU A 250 17.28 11.23 19.80
C GLU A 250 15.96 11.13 20.56
N ASP A 251 15.30 12.26 20.84
CA ASP A 251 13.97 12.26 21.47
C ASP A 251 12.94 11.56 20.59
N THR A 252 12.98 11.82 19.27
CA THR A 252 12.08 11.17 18.30
C THR A 252 12.35 9.67 18.24
N LEU A 253 13.62 9.26 18.20
CA LEU A 253 14.02 7.85 18.24
C LEU A 253 13.51 7.17 19.51
N THR A 254 13.71 7.80 20.66
CA THR A 254 13.30 7.28 21.96
C THR A 254 11.78 7.09 22.02
N MET A 255 11.01 8.04 21.50
CA MET A 255 9.56 7.91 21.40
C MET A 255 9.14 6.78 20.45
N MET A 256 9.71 6.73 19.24
CA MET A 256 9.39 5.72 18.22
C MET A 256 9.78 4.29 18.62
N LEU A 257 10.78 4.15 19.49
CA LEU A 257 11.28 2.88 20.01
C LEU A 257 10.81 2.62 21.45
N GLU A 258 9.79 3.34 21.91
CA GLU A 258 9.09 3.11 23.18
C GLU A 258 10.02 3.13 24.40
N GLY A 259 11.05 3.99 24.37
CA GLY A 259 12.01 4.13 25.46
C GLY A 259 13.07 3.02 25.55
N ASP A 260 13.16 2.12 24.56
CA ASP A 260 14.18 1.07 24.52
C ASP A 260 15.58 1.66 24.28
N LYS A 261 16.30 1.91 25.38
CA LYS A 261 17.63 2.52 25.36
C LYS A 261 18.65 1.71 24.57
N PHE A 262 18.54 0.38 24.55
CA PHE A 262 19.47 -0.48 23.82
C PHE A 262 19.25 -0.35 22.32
N LEU A 263 17.99 -0.42 21.86
CA LEU A 263 17.67 -0.25 20.45
C LEU A 263 18.00 1.17 19.96
N VAL A 264 17.70 2.20 20.75
CA VAL A 264 18.07 3.59 20.42
C VAL A 264 19.58 3.70 20.18
N ALA A 265 20.40 3.13 21.07
CA ALA A 265 21.86 3.14 20.92
C ALA A 265 22.33 2.35 19.68
N ALA A 266 21.73 1.19 19.40
CA ALA A 266 22.04 0.38 18.24
C ALA A 266 21.69 1.12 16.93
N VAL A 267 20.53 1.74 16.85
CA VAL A 267 20.08 2.55 15.71
C VAL A 267 21.02 3.73 15.48
N LYS A 268 21.38 4.48 16.53
CA LYS A 268 22.36 5.59 16.42
C LYS A 268 23.71 5.12 15.89
N THR A 269 24.18 3.96 16.33
CA THR A 269 25.44 3.37 15.84
C THR A 269 25.33 2.98 14.36
N ALA A 270 24.24 2.33 13.95
CA ALA A 270 24.00 1.95 12.56
C ALA A 270 23.92 3.17 11.63
N LEU A 271 23.25 4.25 12.06
CA LEU A 271 23.17 5.50 11.29
C LEU A 271 24.55 6.14 11.08
N LYS A 272 25.38 6.20 12.13
CA LYS A 272 26.77 6.69 12.02
C LYS A 272 27.60 5.85 11.05
N LYS A 273 27.49 4.52 11.12
CA LYS A 273 28.21 3.61 10.20
C LYS A 273 27.77 3.83 8.75
N ALA A 274 26.47 4.06 8.52
CA ALA A 274 25.95 4.35 7.19
C ALA A 274 26.46 5.69 6.62
N GLU A 275 26.60 6.71 7.45
CA GLU A 275 27.14 8.02 7.07
C GLU A 275 28.63 7.92 6.69
N GLN A 276 29.45 7.26 7.50
CA GLN A 276 30.87 7.04 7.21
C GLN A 276 31.09 6.27 5.90
N ASN A 277 30.26 5.26 5.65
CA ASN A 277 30.33 4.47 4.40
C ASN A 277 29.91 5.27 3.16
N GLN A 278 29.11 6.33 3.32
CA GLN A 278 28.75 7.22 2.21
C GLN A 278 29.86 8.23 1.91
N GLU A 279 30.50 8.80 2.93
CA GLU A 279 31.65 9.70 2.78
C GLU A 279 32.80 9.01 2.04
N LEU A 280 33.16 7.80 2.47
CA LEU A 280 34.20 6.98 1.82
C LEU A 280 33.92 6.65 0.35
N ARG A 281 32.65 6.63 -0.07
CA ARG A 281 32.26 6.39 -1.46
C ARG A 281 32.24 7.65 -2.32
N MET A 282 32.18 8.83 -1.72
CA MET A 282 32.24 10.11 -2.42
C MET A 282 33.68 10.57 -2.66
N ASP A 283 34.63 10.07 -1.88
CA ASP A 283 36.06 10.38 -1.99
C ASP A 283 36.83 9.44 -2.95
N MET A 284 36.14 8.49 -3.60
CA MET A 284 36.68 7.60 -4.65
C MET A 284 36.16 8.01 -6.03
#